data_AF-A0A0M1J393-F1
#
_entry.id   AF-A0A0M1J393-F1
#
_cell.length_a   1.000
_cell.length_b   1.000
_cell.length_c   1.000
_cell.angle_alpha   90.00
_cell.angle_beta   90.00
_cell.angle_gamma   90.00
#
_symmetry.space_group_name_H-M   'P 1'
#
loop_
_entity.id
_entity.type
_entity.pdbx_description
1 polymer ?
#
loop_
_entity_poly.entity_id
_entity_poly.type
_entity_poly.pdbx_seq_one_letter_code
_entity_poly.pdbx_strand_id
1 'polypeptide(L)'
;MSKFLGTENYNGLTAITKEMWRITNLLFRQYINNNNGFRSLAWQEGRRYFKAWFAKAGQALLPSLCSNHLLPTSKVGIRAQMLNRQTGNLVMDFLVEQGTISTHILNAISPEWTGAFPFARYVCSNFIDKR
;
A
#
# COMPACT_ATOMS: atom_id res chain seq x y z
N MET A 1 -10.02 -13.28 -8.66
CA MET A 1 -10.28 -12.93 -7.24
C MET A 1 -9.15 -13.36 -6.27
N SER A 2 -8.05 -14.00 -6.71
CA SER A 2 -7.03 -14.55 -5.78
C SER A 2 -5.68 -13.82 -5.67
N LYS A 3 -5.52 -12.63 -6.26
CA LYS A 3 -4.23 -11.92 -6.32
C LYS A 3 -3.75 -11.35 -4.97
N PHE A 4 -4.54 -11.50 -3.90
CA PHE A 4 -4.33 -10.81 -2.62
C PHE A 4 -3.47 -11.57 -1.60
N LEU A 5 -3.16 -12.84 -1.87
CA LEU A 5 -2.72 -13.79 -0.85
C LEU A 5 -1.22 -14.15 -0.91
N GLY A 6 -0.43 -13.39 -1.69
CA GLY A 6 1.03 -13.54 -1.76
C GLY A 6 1.72 -12.23 -2.13
N THR A 7 2.96 -12.05 -1.65
CA THR A 7 3.77 -10.83 -1.85
C THR A 7 4.14 -10.55 -3.31
N GLU A 8 4.11 -11.59 -4.16
CA GLU A 8 4.50 -11.52 -5.57
C GLU A 8 3.45 -12.16 -6.51
N ASN A 9 2.24 -12.37 -6.00
CA ASN A 9 1.26 -13.17 -6.72
C ASN A 9 0.45 -12.35 -7.75
N TYR A 10 1.07 -12.09 -8.89
CA TYR A 10 0.44 -11.42 -10.03
C TYR A 10 -0.38 -12.39 -10.91
N ASN A 11 -0.19 -13.72 -10.75
CA ASN A 11 -0.68 -14.78 -11.64
C ASN A 11 -1.60 -15.82 -10.97
N GLY A 12 -2.53 -15.40 -10.10
CA GLY A 12 -3.69 -16.25 -9.71
C GLY A 12 -3.46 -17.17 -8.51
N LEU A 13 -4.00 -18.39 -8.53
CA LEU A 13 -4.01 -19.30 -7.35
C LEU A 13 -2.73 -20.15 -7.20
N THR A 14 -1.71 -19.88 -8.02
CA THR A 14 -0.52 -20.73 -8.19
C THR A 14 0.43 -20.74 -7.00
N ALA A 15 0.21 -19.90 -5.98
CA ALA A 15 1.03 -19.86 -4.78
C ALA A 15 0.17 -19.69 -3.51
N ILE A 16 -0.66 -20.68 -3.19
CA ILE A 16 -1.22 -20.82 -1.84
C ILE A 16 -0.11 -21.35 -0.94
N THR A 17 0.61 -20.45 -0.28
CA THR A 17 1.74 -20.76 0.59
C THR A 17 1.41 -20.48 2.07
N LYS A 18 2.28 -20.93 2.98
CA LYS A 18 2.22 -20.59 4.42
C LYS A 18 2.11 -19.08 4.68
N GLU A 19 2.62 -18.27 3.75
CA GLU A 19 2.52 -16.81 3.79
C GLU A 19 1.08 -16.29 3.69
N MET A 20 0.21 -16.97 2.94
CA MET A 20 -1.21 -16.61 2.86
C MET A 20 -1.86 -16.60 4.25
N TRP A 21 -1.69 -17.67 5.02
CA TRP A 21 -2.26 -17.79 6.37
C TRP A 21 -1.70 -16.72 7.30
N ARG A 22 -0.41 -16.43 7.19
CA ARG A 22 0.24 -15.35 7.95
C ARG A 22 -0.36 -13.99 7.60
N ILE A 23 -0.48 -13.66 6.30
CA ILE A 23 -1.05 -12.41 5.80
C ILE A 23 -2.51 -12.27 6.23
N THR A 24 -3.33 -13.31 6.07
CA THR A 24 -4.73 -13.30 6.47
C THR A 24 -4.88 -13.05 7.97
N ASN A 25 -4.09 -13.72 8.82
CA ASN A 25 -4.12 -13.48 10.27
C ASN A 25 -3.68 -12.04 10.62
N LEU A 26 -2.67 -11.51 9.95
CA LEU A 26 -2.24 -10.12 10.14
C LEU A 26 -3.34 -9.13 9.74
N LEU A 27 -3.95 -9.30 8.56
CA LEU A 27 -5.04 -8.45 8.10
C LEU A 27 -6.27 -8.55 9.01
N PHE A 28 -6.57 -9.75 9.52
CA PHE A 28 -7.66 -9.95 10.47
C PHE A 28 -7.41 -9.24 11.80
N ARG A 29 -6.20 -9.35 12.36
CA ARG A 29 -5.80 -8.59 13.56
C ARG A 29 -5.86 -7.09 13.33
N GLN A 30 -5.42 -6.61 12.17
CA GLN A 30 -5.52 -5.19 11.78
C GLN A 30 -6.97 -4.73 11.70
N TYR A 31 -7.83 -5.55 11.11
CA TYR A 31 -9.25 -5.28 11.05
C TYR A 31 -9.87 -5.22 12.44
N ILE A 32 -9.57 -6.16 13.35
CA ILE A 32 -10.10 -6.12 14.73
C ILE A 32 -9.55 -4.92 15.50
N ASN A 33 -8.25 -4.66 15.45
CA ASN A 33 -7.65 -3.58 16.24
C ASN A 33 -8.01 -2.19 15.70
N ASN A 34 -8.38 -2.08 14.40
CA ASN A 34 -8.77 -0.83 13.73
C ASN A 34 -7.71 0.29 13.84
N ASN A 35 -6.45 -0.10 13.96
CA ASN A 35 -5.32 0.82 14.02
C ASN A 35 -5.32 1.74 12.79
N ASN A 36 -5.16 3.05 13.01
CA ASN A 36 -5.19 4.08 11.97
C ASN A 36 -6.43 4.03 11.05
N GLY A 37 -7.57 3.54 11.53
CA GLY A 37 -8.79 3.45 10.72
C GLY A 37 -8.75 2.37 9.64
N PHE A 38 -7.94 1.32 9.84
CA PHE A 38 -7.79 0.22 8.88
C PHE A 38 -9.11 -0.40 8.43
N ARG A 39 -10.14 -0.50 9.29
CA ARG A 39 -11.46 -1.03 8.88
C ARG A 39 -12.10 -0.17 7.80
N SER A 40 -12.05 1.15 7.97
CA SER A 40 -12.59 2.11 7.01
C SER A 40 -11.85 2.00 5.68
N LEU A 41 -10.51 1.93 5.74
CA LEU A 41 -9.66 1.76 4.57
C LEU A 41 -9.96 0.44 3.84
N ALA A 42 -9.99 -0.68 4.57
CA ALA A 42 -10.28 -2.00 4.01
C ALA A 42 -11.68 -2.06 3.38
N TRP A 43 -12.67 -1.42 4.00
CA TRP A 43 -14.01 -1.31 3.45
C TRP A 43 -14.07 -0.45 2.19
N GLN A 44 -13.40 0.72 2.20
CA GLN A 44 -13.37 1.64 1.07
C GLN A 44 -12.68 1.01 -0.14
N GLU A 45 -11.49 0.43 0.05
CA GLU A 45 -10.74 -0.24 -1.02
C GLU A 45 -11.41 -1.54 -1.45
N GLY A 46 -11.95 -2.31 -0.51
CA GLY A 46 -12.70 -3.54 -0.78
C GLY A 46 -13.89 -3.31 -1.72
N ARG A 47 -14.62 -2.21 -1.54
CA ARG A 47 -15.75 -1.86 -2.42
C ARG A 47 -15.30 -1.50 -3.83
N ARG A 48 -14.13 -0.90 -3.99
CA ARG A 48 -13.59 -0.49 -5.30
C ARG A 48 -13.24 -1.68 -6.22
N TYR A 49 -13.21 -2.91 -5.70
CA TYR A 49 -13.14 -4.10 -6.54
C TYR A 49 -14.39 -4.29 -7.41
N PHE A 50 -15.53 -3.74 -6.99
CA PHE A 50 -16.75 -3.78 -7.76
C PHE A 50 -16.80 -2.60 -8.73
N LYS A 51 -17.01 -2.91 -10.01
CA LYS A 51 -17.00 -1.95 -11.12
C LYS A 51 -17.85 -0.71 -10.88
N ALA A 52 -19.05 -0.88 -10.32
CA ALA A 52 -19.97 0.23 -10.02
C ALA A 52 -19.42 1.20 -8.96
N TRP A 53 -18.83 0.67 -7.89
CA TRP A 53 -18.24 1.46 -6.81
C TRP A 53 -16.95 2.14 -7.26
N PHE A 54 -16.16 1.48 -8.12
CA PHE A 54 -15.00 2.10 -8.76
C PHE A 54 -15.40 3.28 -9.64
N ALA A 55 -16.40 3.11 -10.52
CA ALA A 55 -16.93 4.19 -11.36
C ALA A 55 -17.43 5.36 -10.50
N LYS A 56 -18.19 5.07 -9.44
CA LYS A 56 -18.68 6.09 -8.51
C LYS A 56 -17.56 6.86 -7.82
N ALA A 57 -16.46 6.21 -7.46
CA ALA A 57 -15.29 6.89 -6.90
C ALA A 57 -14.61 7.80 -7.95
N GLY A 58 -14.50 7.33 -9.19
CA GLY A 58 -13.93 8.12 -10.30
C GLY A 58 -14.77 9.34 -10.70
N GLN A 59 -16.09 9.29 -10.47
CA GLN A 59 -16.99 10.43 -10.72
C GLN A 59 -16.65 11.68 -9.90
N ALA A 60 -15.92 11.54 -8.79
CA ALA A 60 -15.41 12.69 -8.03
C ALA A 60 -14.40 13.53 -8.82
N LEU A 61 -13.71 12.92 -9.80
CA LEU A 61 -12.75 13.59 -10.68
C LEU A 61 -13.32 13.85 -12.08
N LEU A 62 -14.16 12.93 -12.57
CA LEU A 62 -14.80 13.02 -13.88
C LEU A 62 -16.30 12.71 -13.77
N PRO A 63 -17.17 13.72 -13.54
CA PRO A 63 -18.59 13.52 -13.26
C PRO A 63 -19.36 12.74 -14.33
N SER A 64 -18.94 12.82 -15.60
CA SER A 64 -19.54 12.11 -16.74
C SER A 64 -19.11 10.64 -16.87
N LEU A 65 -18.27 10.12 -15.95
CA LEU A 65 -17.81 8.74 -15.98
C LEU A 65 -18.97 7.77 -15.70
N CYS A 66 -19.22 6.87 -16.65
CA CYS A 66 -20.18 5.78 -16.52
C CYS A 66 -19.46 4.43 -16.45
N SER A 67 -20.09 3.42 -15.85
CA SER A 67 -19.49 2.09 -15.67
C SER A 67 -19.21 1.37 -17.00
N ASN A 68 -19.93 1.71 -18.08
CA ASN A 68 -19.69 1.22 -19.44
C ASN A 68 -18.40 1.78 -20.06
N HIS A 69 -17.88 2.93 -19.60
CA HIS A 69 -16.62 3.50 -20.07
C HIS A 69 -15.39 2.78 -19.50
N LEU A 70 -15.56 1.99 -18.43
CA LEU A 70 -14.46 1.25 -17.80
C LEU A 70 -14.23 -0.08 -18.52
N LEU A 71 -13.04 -0.23 -19.08
CA LEU A 71 -12.55 -1.47 -19.68
C LEU A 71 -11.85 -2.36 -18.64
N PRO A 72 -11.96 -3.69 -18.75
CA PRO A 72 -11.20 -4.60 -17.90
C PRO A 72 -9.70 -4.46 -18.18
N THR A 73 -8.89 -4.60 -17.13
CA THR A 73 -7.43 -4.64 -17.24
C THR A 73 -6.89 -5.90 -16.58
N SER A 74 -5.91 -6.54 -17.23
CA SER A 74 -5.18 -7.68 -16.67
C SER A 74 -4.14 -7.23 -15.63
N LYS A 75 -3.72 -5.95 -15.69
CA LYS A 75 -2.68 -5.38 -14.84
C LYS A 75 -3.28 -4.96 -13.49
N VAL A 76 -2.75 -5.53 -12.43
CA VAL A 76 -3.06 -5.19 -11.04
C VAL A 76 -1.73 -4.99 -10.32
N GLY A 77 -1.57 -3.86 -9.63
CA GLY A 77 -0.39 -3.58 -8.82
C GLY A 77 -0.69 -3.81 -7.34
N ILE A 78 0.26 -4.39 -6.62
CA ILE A 78 0.24 -4.48 -5.15
C ILE A 78 1.25 -3.45 -4.63
N ARG A 79 0.81 -2.59 -3.71
CA ARG A 79 1.71 -1.68 -3.00
C ARG A 79 2.33 -2.42 -1.82
N ALA A 80 3.67 -2.42 -1.73
CA ALA A 80 4.41 -3.17 -0.70
C ALA A 80 4.35 -2.55 0.71
N GLN A 81 3.20 -1.96 1.10
CA GLN A 81 3.08 -1.03 2.23
C GLN A 81 3.66 -1.62 3.53
N MET A 82 4.50 -0.86 4.23
CA MET A 82 5.09 -1.30 5.48
C MET A 82 4.07 -1.27 6.62
N LEU A 83 4.07 -2.34 7.43
CA LEU A 83 3.33 -2.43 8.68
C LEU A 83 4.30 -2.41 9.85
N ASN A 84 4.20 -1.41 10.72
CA ASN A 84 4.93 -1.39 11.98
C ASN A 84 4.36 -2.47 12.90
N ARG A 85 5.17 -3.48 13.26
CA ARG A 85 4.72 -4.63 14.06
C ARG A 85 4.56 -4.34 15.55
N GLN A 86 5.22 -3.29 16.05
CA GLN A 86 5.15 -2.89 17.46
C GLN A 86 3.86 -2.12 17.73
N THR A 87 3.57 -1.12 16.88
CA THR A 87 2.36 -0.30 17.01
C THR A 87 1.15 -0.92 16.31
N GLY A 88 1.39 -1.80 15.34
CA GLY A 88 0.36 -2.32 14.46
C GLY A 88 -0.15 -1.27 13.46
N ASN A 89 0.58 -0.19 13.19
CA ASN A 89 0.13 0.86 12.27
C ASN A 89 0.74 0.68 10.89
N LEU A 90 -0.03 0.99 9.84
CA LEU A 90 0.54 1.18 8.50
C LEU A 90 1.36 2.46 8.49
N VAL A 91 2.62 2.34 8.06
CA VAL A 91 3.49 3.50 7.87
C VAL A 91 2.99 4.24 6.63
N MET A 92 2.72 5.54 6.72
CA MET A 92 2.08 6.29 5.63
C MET A 92 3.06 7.07 4.75
N ASP A 93 4.26 7.36 5.27
CA ASP A 93 5.31 8.14 4.60
C ASP A 93 6.64 7.38 4.64
N PHE A 94 7.71 7.96 4.11
CA PHE A 94 9.06 7.42 4.28
C PHE A 94 9.43 7.28 5.76
N LEU A 95 10.09 6.18 6.09
CA LEU A 95 10.72 6.00 7.40
C LEU A 95 12.23 5.96 7.20
N VAL A 96 12.94 6.93 7.76
CA VAL A 96 14.41 7.02 7.68
C VAL A 96 14.99 6.59 9.02
N GLU A 97 15.79 5.53 9.01
CA GLU A 97 16.47 5.02 10.20
C GLU A 97 17.99 5.13 10.03
N GLN A 98 18.67 5.70 11.03
CA GLN A 98 20.13 5.80 11.05
C GLN A 98 20.74 4.59 11.78
N GLY A 99 21.60 3.87 11.10
CA GLY A 99 22.50 2.88 11.71
C GLY A 99 23.85 3.51 12.09
N THR A 100 24.82 2.68 12.48
CA THR A 100 26.17 3.15 12.82
C THR A 100 26.97 3.55 11.59
N ILE A 101 26.83 2.81 10.48
CA ILE A 101 27.58 3.04 9.23
C ILE A 101 26.68 3.20 8.00
N SER A 102 25.37 3.12 8.17
CA SER A 102 24.38 3.16 7.08
C SER A 102 23.17 4.01 7.47
N THR A 103 22.43 4.46 6.46
CA THR A 103 21.10 5.10 6.61
C THR A 103 20.11 4.28 5.81
N HIS A 104 19.05 3.81 6.45
CA HIS A 104 18.02 2.96 5.85
C HIS A 104 16.81 3.80 5.52
N ILE A 105 16.35 3.70 4.27
CA ILE A 105 15.09 4.30 3.82
C ILE A 105 14.09 3.16 3.67
N LEU A 106 13.03 3.23 4.46
CA LEU A 106 11.98 2.23 4.58
C LEU A 106 10.63 2.81 4.12
N ASN A 107 9.67 1.95 3.80
CA ASN A 107 8.33 2.33 3.33
C ASN A 107 8.35 3.32 2.16
N ALA A 108 9.36 3.22 1.31
CA ALA A 108 9.48 4.02 0.12
C ALA A 108 8.49 3.46 -0.92
N ILE A 109 7.24 3.91 -0.86
CA ILE A 109 6.13 3.38 -1.67
C ILE A 109 5.20 4.54 -1.99
N SER A 110 5.50 5.25 -3.09
CA SER A 110 4.77 6.45 -3.55
C SER A 110 4.74 7.59 -2.49
N PRO A 111 5.47 8.71 -2.70
CA PRO A 111 5.66 9.40 -3.98
C PRO A 111 7.07 9.26 -4.57
N GLU A 112 7.79 8.16 -4.30
CA GLU A 112 9.20 7.97 -4.70
C GLU A 112 9.57 8.53 -6.08
N TRP A 113 8.76 8.27 -7.10
CA TRP A 113 9.05 8.74 -8.46
C TRP A 113 8.83 10.24 -8.68
N THR A 114 7.88 10.85 -7.98
CA THR A 114 7.54 12.27 -8.16
C THR A 114 8.26 13.17 -7.14
N GLY A 115 8.72 12.62 -6.01
CA GLY A 115 9.35 13.35 -4.91
C GLY A 115 10.82 12.98 -4.64
N ALA A 116 11.48 12.19 -5.49
CA ALA A 116 12.84 11.68 -5.25
C ALA A 116 13.85 12.78 -4.90
N PHE A 117 13.94 13.86 -5.70
CA PHE A 117 14.96 14.89 -5.49
C PHE A 117 14.74 15.72 -4.21
N PRO A 118 13.53 16.24 -3.91
CA PRO A 118 13.27 16.86 -2.61
C PRO A 118 13.55 15.91 -1.44
N PHE A 119 13.15 14.65 -1.54
CA PHE A 119 13.37 13.66 -0.48
C PHE A 119 14.86 13.35 -0.29
N ALA A 120 15.63 13.19 -1.37
CA ALA A 120 17.08 12.99 -1.30
C ALA A 120 17.77 14.16 -0.60
N ARG A 121 17.40 15.42 -0.92
CA ARG A 121 17.92 16.60 -0.21
C ARG A 121 17.57 16.57 1.28
N TYR A 122 16.33 16.24 1.62
CA TYR A 122 15.90 16.08 3.01
C TYR A 122 16.74 15.04 3.75
N VAL A 123 17.00 13.89 3.12
CA VAL A 123 17.83 12.83 3.69
C VAL A 123 19.27 13.28 3.90
N CYS A 124 19.91 13.89 2.89
CA CYS A 124 21.28 14.38 3.02
C CYS A 124 21.41 15.38 4.16
N SER A 125 20.58 16.44 4.15
CA SER A 125 20.70 17.54 5.10
C SER A 125 20.33 17.16 6.54
N ASN A 126 19.50 16.14 6.75
CA ASN A 126 19.05 15.78 8.11
C ASN A 126 19.71 14.51 8.66
N PHE A 127 20.17 13.61 7.79
CA PHE A 127 20.61 12.28 8.22
C PHE A 127 22.01 11.89 7.78
N ILE A 128 22.62 12.61 6.82
CA ILE A 128 23.98 12.32 6.33
C ILE A 128 24.96 13.42 6.73
N ASP A 129 24.66 14.69 6.40
CA ASP A 129 25.58 15.81 6.58
C ASP A 129 25.72 16.25 8.06
N LYS A 130 24.80 15.81 8.92
CA LYS A 130 24.81 16.08 10.38
C LYS A 130 25.62 15.06 11.19
N ARG A 131 26.38 14.18 10.53
CA ARG A 131 27.14 13.11 11.18
C ARG A 131 28.58 13.51 11.50
#